data_AF-A0A8T4ZQQ9-F1
#
_entry.id   AF-A0A8T4ZQQ9-F1
#
_cell.length_a   1.000
_cell.length_b   1.000
_cell.length_c   1.000
_cell.angle_alpha   90.00
_cell.angle_beta   90.00
_cell.angle_gamma   90.00
#
_symmetry.space_group_name_H-M   'P 1'
#
loop_
_entity.id
_entity.type
_entity.pdbx_description
1 polymer ?
#
loop_
_entity_poly.entity_id
_entity_poly.type
_entity_poly.pdbx_seq_one_letter_code
_entity_poly.pdbx_strand_id
1 'polypeptide(L)'
;MVFPERFRSVLESFVEDLKVREIVSGIGLFGSWSRGDAVPSSDVDFLIVEDRDFDYEYTERINLSGCFVDLNYVPRSWVAHRIPPEIDQKLYELRVIFDRDGSLTRAKDLMSKVFWRPERVEIRSEAYLVEADAHLSRARSAFNMDDFQSAKVNALRSFWVLMKILIEIGRRPVLNSRFVRSLDSSSRSLEMYNVYEKYVGLMGLDRLSKADVKSMLDLLSSVWGEAINFIAANPPPKTVHPRMIAKINYYGKKDFLNGLVARISALVDENALVESAHYMFHNLADMIENYAYLVSIVENIKFDYAAIFRCLKESKKSPAEIYQGVLKVLDVRDVASQEAERIIKETTNIAMNIRQRRKDLIARLIS
;
A
#
# COMPACT_ATOMS: atom_id res chain seq x y z
N MET A 1 -15.29 -10.52 -20.81
CA MET A 1 -14.35 -9.56 -21.46
C MET A 1 -13.28 -9.20 -20.43
N VAL A 2 -11.99 -9.46 -20.73
CA VAL A 2 -10.91 -9.37 -19.72
C VAL A 2 -10.25 -7.99 -19.70
N PHE A 3 -10.14 -7.29 -20.84
CA PHE A 3 -9.42 -6.01 -20.94
C PHE A 3 -10.30 -4.80 -21.31
N PRO A 4 -9.88 -3.57 -20.91
CA PRO A 4 -10.50 -2.32 -21.36
C PRO A 4 -10.53 -2.24 -22.88
N GLU A 5 -11.68 -1.90 -23.48
CA GLU A 5 -11.83 -1.81 -24.94
C GLU A 5 -10.78 -0.93 -25.60
N ARG A 6 -10.51 0.24 -25.00
CA ARG A 6 -9.53 1.22 -25.50
C ARG A 6 -8.12 0.65 -25.63
N PHE A 7 -7.72 -0.27 -24.74
CA PHE A 7 -6.34 -0.78 -24.66
C PHE A 7 -6.23 -2.27 -25.00
N ARG A 8 -7.33 -2.88 -25.47
CA ARG A 8 -7.44 -4.33 -25.66
C ARG A 8 -6.31 -4.88 -26.53
N SER A 9 -6.09 -4.32 -27.72
CA SER A 9 -5.07 -4.82 -28.65
C SER A 9 -3.66 -4.76 -28.09
N VAL A 10 -3.32 -3.67 -27.40
CA VAL A 10 -2.00 -3.48 -26.80
C VAL A 10 -1.79 -4.43 -25.62
N LEU A 11 -2.80 -4.61 -24.77
CA LEU A 11 -2.74 -5.53 -23.62
C LEU A 11 -2.70 -6.99 -24.08
N GLU A 12 -3.46 -7.37 -25.10
CA GLU A 12 -3.42 -8.71 -25.69
C GLU A 12 -2.03 -9.01 -26.27
N SER A 13 -1.47 -8.11 -27.09
CA SER A 13 -0.11 -8.26 -27.63
C SER A 13 0.93 -8.41 -26.53
N PHE A 14 0.88 -7.55 -25.50
CA PHE A 14 1.80 -7.60 -24.38
C PHE A 14 1.70 -8.92 -23.59
N VAL A 15 0.48 -9.41 -23.38
CA VAL A 15 0.25 -10.69 -22.71
C VAL A 15 0.80 -11.86 -23.53
N GLU A 16 0.62 -11.87 -24.86
CA GLU A 16 1.23 -12.90 -25.72
C GLU A 16 2.77 -12.89 -25.62
N ASP A 17 3.39 -11.71 -25.60
CA ASP A 17 4.83 -11.56 -25.40
C ASP A 17 5.31 -12.05 -24.02
N LEU A 18 4.46 -11.97 -22.99
CA LEU A 18 4.76 -12.54 -21.67
C LEU A 18 4.63 -14.06 -21.66
N LYS A 19 3.61 -14.64 -22.33
CA LYS A 19 3.35 -16.08 -22.36
C LYS A 19 4.51 -16.90 -22.93
N VAL A 20 5.21 -16.35 -23.92
CA VAL A 20 6.34 -17.00 -24.58
C VAL A 20 7.60 -17.08 -23.71
N ARG A 21 7.66 -16.33 -22.60
CA ARG A 21 8.81 -16.37 -21.69
C ARG A 21 8.80 -17.67 -20.89
N GLU A 22 9.88 -18.44 -20.98
CA GLU A 22 10.01 -19.72 -20.25
C GLU A 22 9.87 -19.54 -18.74
N ILE A 23 10.36 -18.42 -18.20
CA ILE A 23 10.25 -18.13 -16.76
C ILE A 23 8.82 -17.83 -16.29
N VAL A 24 7.88 -17.49 -17.18
CA VAL A 24 6.51 -17.14 -16.79
C VAL A 24 5.64 -18.39 -16.78
N SER A 25 5.17 -18.81 -15.60
CA SER A 25 4.33 -19.99 -15.42
C SER A 25 2.83 -19.69 -15.38
N GLY A 26 2.44 -18.45 -15.07
CA GLY A 26 1.04 -18.03 -15.04
C GLY A 26 0.87 -16.51 -15.11
N ILE A 27 -0.26 -16.08 -15.64
CA ILE A 27 -0.66 -14.68 -15.75
C ILE A 27 -2.14 -14.59 -15.39
N GLY A 28 -2.51 -13.66 -14.52
CA GLY A 28 -3.91 -13.32 -14.30
C GLY A 28 -4.12 -11.83 -14.05
N LEU A 29 -5.30 -11.35 -14.42
CA LEU A 29 -5.75 -10.00 -14.15
C LEU A 29 -6.40 -9.96 -12.78
N PHE A 30 -6.02 -9.04 -11.91
CA PHE A 30 -6.71 -8.79 -10.65
C PHE A 30 -7.07 -7.30 -10.54
N GLY A 31 -7.51 -6.85 -9.36
CA GLY A 31 -7.76 -5.44 -9.14
C GLY A 31 -9.08 -4.98 -9.74
N SER A 32 -9.16 -3.67 -10.00
CA SER A 32 -10.43 -3.00 -10.31
C SER A 32 -11.12 -3.51 -11.58
N TRP A 33 -10.33 -3.80 -12.61
CA TRP A 33 -10.83 -4.37 -13.87
C TRP A 33 -11.38 -5.78 -13.69
N SER A 34 -10.75 -6.59 -12.83
CA SER A 34 -11.24 -7.93 -12.54
C SER A 34 -12.53 -7.92 -11.71
N ARG A 35 -12.64 -7.00 -10.76
CA ARG A 35 -13.85 -6.80 -9.93
C ARG A 35 -15.01 -6.14 -10.69
N GLY A 36 -14.73 -5.46 -11.81
CA GLY A 36 -15.73 -4.72 -12.57
C GLY A 36 -16.05 -3.35 -11.99
N ASP A 37 -15.17 -2.80 -11.15
CA ASP A 37 -15.33 -1.47 -10.52
C ASP A 37 -14.25 -0.46 -10.94
N ALA A 38 -13.56 -0.75 -12.05
CA ALA A 38 -12.60 0.16 -12.68
C ALA A 38 -13.27 1.46 -13.15
N VAL A 39 -12.62 2.57 -12.83
CA VAL A 39 -12.89 3.91 -13.37
C VAL A 39 -11.88 4.25 -14.49
N PRO A 40 -12.14 5.27 -15.33
CA PRO A 40 -11.25 5.60 -16.46
C PRO A 40 -9.78 5.88 -16.09
N SER A 41 -9.50 6.31 -14.85
CA SER A 41 -8.16 6.54 -14.33
C SER A 41 -7.49 5.31 -13.72
N SER A 42 -8.12 4.12 -13.79
CA SER A 42 -7.58 2.91 -13.17
C SER A 42 -6.46 2.32 -14.02
N ASP A 43 -5.40 1.94 -13.35
CA ASP A 43 -4.36 1.05 -13.86
C ASP A 43 -4.88 -0.39 -14.07
N VAL A 44 -4.13 -1.16 -14.84
CA VAL A 44 -4.36 -2.58 -15.06
C VAL A 44 -3.39 -3.39 -14.21
N ASP A 45 -3.91 -4.23 -13.32
CA ASP A 45 -3.10 -5.05 -12.42
C ASP A 45 -2.96 -6.49 -12.92
N PHE A 46 -1.73 -6.91 -13.25
CA PHE A 46 -1.42 -8.30 -13.55
C PHE A 46 -0.66 -8.96 -12.41
N LEU A 47 -1.07 -10.18 -12.06
CA LEU A 47 -0.29 -11.11 -11.26
C LEU A 47 0.51 -11.99 -12.21
N ILE A 48 1.82 -11.91 -12.15
CA ILE A 48 2.76 -12.69 -12.96
C ILE A 48 3.42 -13.73 -12.06
N VAL A 49 3.19 -15.00 -12.35
CA VAL A 49 3.80 -16.11 -11.61
C VAL A 49 5.05 -16.55 -12.34
N GLU A 50 6.19 -16.48 -11.67
CA GLU A 50 7.47 -16.83 -12.27
C GLU A 50 8.11 -18.05 -11.65
N ASP A 51 8.73 -18.87 -12.51
CA ASP A 51 9.55 -20.01 -12.13
C ASP A 51 10.98 -19.55 -11.82
N ARG A 52 11.09 -18.64 -10.85
CA ARG A 52 12.35 -18.17 -10.28
C ARG A 52 12.36 -18.44 -8.78
N ASP A 53 13.55 -18.68 -8.25
CA ASP A 53 13.74 -18.95 -6.84
C ASP A 53 13.91 -17.65 -6.05
N PHE A 54 12.80 -17.14 -5.52
CA PHE A 54 12.73 -16.01 -4.60
C PHE A 54 11.52 -16.16 -3.69
N ASP A 55 11.46 -15.38 -2.60
CA ASP A 55 10.49 -15.54 -1.51
C ASP A 55 9.75 -14.23 -1.17
N TYR A 56 9.65 -13.31 -2.12
CA TYR A 56 8.98 -12.02 -1.96
C TYR A 56 8.16 -11.65 -3.19
N GLU A 57 7.23 -10.71 -3.05
CA GLU A 57 6.59 -10.05 -4.18
C GLU A 57 7.35 -8.77 -4.54
N TYR A 58 7.39 -8.45 -5.84
CA TYR A 58 7.80 -7.14 -6.33
C TYR A 58 6.91 -6.66 -7.48
N THR A 59 6.77 -5.33 -7.62
CA THR A 59 5.90 -4.72 -8.63
C THR A 59 6.71 -3.88 -9.59
N GLU A 60 6.41 -3.98 -10.88
CA GLU A 60 6.91 -3.09 -11.92
C GLU A 60 5.74 -2.36 -12.59
N ARG A 61 5.83 -1.04 -12.67
CA ARG A 61 4.87 -0.24 -13.44
C ARG A 61 5.39 0.00 -14.86
N ILE A 62 4.57 -0.23 -15.87
CA ILE A 62 4.86 0.09 -17.27
C ILE A 62 3.75 0.96 -17.88
N ASN A 63 4.07 1.66 -18.96
CA ASN A 63 3.13 2.46 -19.73
C ASN A 63 3.02 1.92 -21.15
N LEU A 64 1.88 1.31 -21.45
CA LEU A 64 1.57 0.71 -22.75
C LEU A 64 0.65 1.64 -23.52
N SER A 65 1.23 2.55 -24.30
CA SER A 65 0.47 3.51 -25.13
C SER A 65 -0.56 4.34 -24.35
N GLY A 66 -0.19 4.79 -23.14
CA GLY A 66 -1.05 5.54 -22.23
C GLY A 66 -1.84 4.68 -21.25
N CYS A 67 -1.74 3.34 -21.33
CA CYS A 67 -2.28 2.42 -20.32
C CYS A 67 -1.23 2.17 -19.24
N PHE A 68 -1.49 2.60 -18.00
CA PHE A 68 -0.66 2.23 -16.86
C PHE A 68 -0.95 0.79 -16.45
N VAL A 69 0.10 -0.01 -16.31
CA VAL A 69 0.00 -1.43 -15.98
C VAL A 69 0.97 -1.75 -14.85
N ASP A 70 0.45 -2.40 -13.81
CA ASP A 70 1.23 -2.94 -12.70
C ASP A 70 1.43 -4.44 -12.85
N LEU A 71 2.69 -4.83 -13.02
CA LEU A 71 3.13 -6.21 -13.09
C LEU A 71 3.59 -6.63 -11.71
N ASN A 72 2.76 -7.41 -11.02
CA ASN A 72 3.02 -7.93 -9.69
C ASN A 72 3.60 -9.33 -9.81
N TYR A 73 4.90 -9.47 -9.58
CA TYR A 73 5.64 -10.71 -9.76
C TYR A 73 5.71 -11.50 -8.45
N VAL A 74 5.36 -12.77 -8.52
CA VAL A 74 5.40 -13.71 -7.39
C VAL A 74 6.07 -15.02 -7.82
N PRO A 75 6.76 -15.72 -6.91
CA PRO A 75 7.38 -16.99 -7.23
C PRO A 75 6.32 -18.08 -7.39
N ARG A 76 6.55 -19.04 -8.29
CA ARG A 76 5.67 -20.19 -8.51
C ARG A 76 5.43 -21.00 -7.24
N SER A 77 6.41 -21.05 -6.34
CA SER A 77 6.29 -21.71 -5.03
C SER A 77 5.12 -21.16 -4.19
N TRP A 78 4.80 -19.87 -4.31
CA TRP A 78 3.70 -19.24 -3.60
C TRP A 78 2.32 -19.70 -4.09
N VAL A 79 2.17 -20.01 -5.38
CA VAL A 79 0.88 -20.48 -5.91
C VAL A 79 0.75 -21.99 -5.92
N ALA A 80 1.86 -22.70 -6.15
CA ALA A 80 1.85 -24.15 -6.30
C ALA A 80 1.90 -24.92 -4.97
N HIS A 81 2.52 -24.35 -3.93
CA HIS A 81 2.78 -25.07 -2.67
C HIS A 81 2.21 -24.36 -1.44
N ARG A 82 2.59 -23.09 -1.22
CA ARG A 82 2.21 -22.35 -0.01
C ARG A 82 1.77 -20.94 -0.37
N ILE A 83 0.47 -20.70 -0.35
CA ILE A 83 -0.11 -19.38 -0.58
C ILE A 83 0.08 -18.51 0.68
N PRO A 84 0.94 -17.48 0.64
CA PRO A 84 1.08 -16.55 1.75
C PRO A 84 -0.13 -15.58 1.78
N PRO A 85 -0.52 -15.05 2.95
CA PRO A 85 -1.69 -14.19 3.09
C PRO A 85 -1.67 -12.93 2.20
N GLU A 86 -0.47 -12.46 1.83
CA GLU A 86 -0.22 -11.25 1.05
C GLU A 86 -0.86 -11.30 -0.35
N ILE A 87 -1.01 -12.49 -0.94
CA ILE A 87 -1.56 -12.66 -2.29
C ILE A 87 -3.00 -13.18 -2.29
N ASP A 88 -3.61 -13.38 -1.11
CA ASP A 88 -4.96 -13.92 -0.98
C ASP A 88 -5.99 -13.12 -1.77
N GLN A 89 -6.03 -11.80 -1.55
CA GLN A 89 -7.02 -10.96 -2.22
C GLN A 89 -6.76 -10.93 -3.73
N LYS A 90 -5.49 -10.92 -4.15
CA LYS A 90 -5.11 -10.98 -5.57
C LYS A 90 -5.67 -12.24 -6.21
N LEU A 91 -5.46 -13.41 -5.60
CA LEU A 91 -6.02 -14.69 -6.05
C LEU A 91 -7.55 -14.72 -5.96
N TYR A 92 -8.16 -14.21 -4.89
CA TYR A 92 -9.61 -14.14 -4.72
C TYR A 92 -10.28 -13.31 -5.83
N GLU A 93 -9.64 -12.26 -6.29
CA GLU A 93 -10.15 -11.38 -7.35
C GLU A 93 -9.69 -11.82 -8.75
N LEU A 94 -8.73 -12.74 -8.86
CA LEU A 94 -8.03 -13.03 -10.11
C LEU A 94 -8.95 -13.58 -11.21
N ARG A 95 -8.73 -13.12 -12.44
CA ARG A 95 -9.16 -13.77 -13.68
C ARG A 95 -7.92 -14.35 -14.36
N VAL A 96 -7.84 -15.68 -14.41
CA VAL A 96 -6.71 -16.37 -15.04
C VAL A 96 -6.73 -16.12 -16.55
N ILE A 97 -5.58 -15.75 -17.11
CA ILE A 97 -5.37 -15.48 -18.54
C ILE A 97 -4.45 -16.52 -19.17
N PHE A 98 -3.42 -16.90 -18.44
CA PHE A 98 -2.46 -17.92 -18.83
C PHE A 98 -2.07 -18.75 -17.61
N ASP A 99 -1.95 -20.06 -17.79
CA ASP A 99 -1.56 -20.97 -16.73
C ASP A 99 -0.94 -22.22 -17.37
N ARG A 100 0.38 -22.38 -17.22
CA ARG A 100 1.13 -23.42 -17.93
C ARG A 100 0.90 -24.82 -17.35
N ASP A 101 0.69 -24.91 -16.04
CA ASP A 101 0.61 -26.19 -15.30
C ASP A 101 -0.67 -26.33 -14.46
N GLY A 102 -1.59 -25.38 -14.59
CA GLY A 102 -2.85 -25.33 -13.83
C GLY A 102 -2.68 -24.88 -12.38
N SER A 103 -1.47 -24.51 -11.94
CA SER A 103 -1.22 -24.15 -10.53
C SER A 103 -1.92 -22.87 -10.14
N LEU A 104 -1.93 -21.86 -11.03
CA LEU A 104 -2.58 -20.59 -10.78
C LEU A 104 -4.11 -20.75 -10.69
N THR A 105 -4.70 -21.57 -11.55
CA THR A 105 -6.13 -21.90 -11.57
C THR A 105 -6.52 -22.65 -10.30
N ARG A 106 -5.72 -23.64 -9.87
CA ARG A 106 -5.97 -24.34 -8.60
C ARG A 106 -5.89 -23.39 -7.40
N ALA A 107 -4.91 -22.49 -7.37
CA ALA A 107 -4.77 -21.50 -6.31
C ALA A 107 -5.96 -20.51 -6.29
N LYS A 108 -6.38 -20.04 -7.47
CA LYS A 108 -7.58 -19.23 -7.68
C LYS A 108 -8.84 -19.90 -7.14
N ASP A 109 -9.06 -21.16 -7.50
CA ASP A 109 -10.25 -21.93 -7.12
C ASP A 109 -10.28 -22.22 -5.62
N LEU A 110 -9.13 -22.55 -5.03
CA LEU A 110 -8.98 -22.70 -3.60
C LEU A 110 -9.36 -21.39 -2.90
N MET A 111 -8.73 -20.27 -3.29
CA MET A 111 -8.94 -18.99 -2.63
C MET A 111 -10.39 -18.52 -2.76
N SER A 112 -11.04 -18.76 -3.89
CA SER A 112 -12.47 -18.42 -4.08
C SER A 112 -13.40 -19.15 -3.09
N LYS A 113 -12.98 -20.31 -2.56
CA LYS A 113 -13.74 -21.10 -1.56
C LYS A 113 -13.37 -20.78 -0.11
N VAL A 114 -12.16 -20.30 0.13
CA VAL A 114 -11.61 -20.15 1.50
C VAL A 114 -11.35 -18.71 1.91
N PHE A 115 -11.38 -17.73 0.99
CA PHE A 115 -10.98 -16.35 1.27
C PHE A 115 -11.72 -15.75 2.47
N TRP A 116 -13.04 -15.96 2.55
CA TRP A 116 -13.89 -15.49 3.64
C TRP A 116 -14.11 -16.48 4.78
N ARG A 117 -13.43 -17.64 4.74
CA ARG A 117 -13.54 -18.61 5.83
C ARG A 117 -12.82 -18.07 7.07
N PRO A 118 -13.37 -18.30 8.28
CA PRO A 118 -12.79 -17.81 9.54
C PRO A 118 -11.30 -18.10 9.66
N GLU A 119 -10.86 -19.30 9.29
CA GLU A 119 -9.47 -19.73 9.41
C GLU A 119 -8.54 -18.91 8.52
N ARG A 120 -8.97 -18.56 7.30
CA ARG A 120 -8.15 -17.75 6.38
C ARG A 120 -8.16 -16.28 6.75
N VAL A 121 -9.30 -15.75 7.23
CA VAL A 121 -9.39 -14.41 7.79
C VAL A 121 -8.51 -14.29 9.04
N GLU A 122 -8.47 -15.32 9.90
CA GLU A 122 -7.58 -15.35 11.06
C GLU A 122 -6.12 -15.22 10.65
N ILE A 123 -5.66 -16.01 9.67
CA ILE A 123 -4.29 -15.93 9.13
C ILE A 123 -3.95 -14.52 8.64
N ARG A 124 -4.80 -13.89 7.82
CA ARG A 124 -4.55 -12.53 7.32
C ARG A 124 -4.57 -11.50 8.43
N SER A 125 -5.51 -11.62 9.36
CA SER A 125 -5.62 -10.71 10.51
C SER A 125 -4.42 -10.82 11.46
N GLU A 126 -3.79 -12.00 11.57
CA GLU A 126 -2.55 -12.20 12.32
C GLU A 126 -1.37 -11.52 11.63
N ALA A 127 -1.26 -11.66 10.30
CA ALA A 127 -0.23 -10.96 9.52
C ALA A 127 -0.32 -9.43 9.72
N TYR A 128 -1.54 -8.87 9.71
CA TYR A 128 -1.75 -7.44 9.99
C TYR A 128 -1.38 -7.05 11.42
N LEU A 129 -1.63 -7.88 12.43
CA LEU A 129 -1.17 -7.57 13.80
C LEU A 129 0.35 -7.48 13.89
N VAL A 130 1.05 -8.43 13.26
CA VAL A 130 2.53 -8.44 13.24
C VAL A 130 3.08 -7.20 12.53
N GLU A 131 2.51 -6.83 11.39
CA GLU A 131 2.89 -5.60 10.66
C GLU A 131 2.59 -4.34 11.49
N ALA A 132 1.42 -4.27 12.14
CA ALA A 132 1.06 -3.15 13.00
C ALA A 132 1.99 -3.01 14.21
N ASP A 133 2.43 -4.12 14.82
CA ASP A 133 3.41 -4.13 15.91
C ASP A 133 4.78 -3.64 15.46
N ALA A 134 5.22 -4.03 14.27
CA ALA A 134 6.48 -3.56 13.72
C ALA A 134 6.48 -2.02 13.61
N HIS A 135 5.39 -1.44 13.11
CA HIS A 135 5.22 0.01 13.05
C HIS A 135 5.11 0.68 14.43
N LEU A 136 4.38 0.09 15.37
CA LEU A 136 4.24 0.66 16.71
C LEU A 136 5.57 0.61 17.48
N SER A 137 6.37 -0.44 17.28
CA SER A 137 7.74 -0.54 17.79
C SER A 137 8.64 0.56 17.22
N ARG A 138 8.59 0.78 15.89
CA ARG A 138 9.29 1.91 15.24
C ARG A 138 8.84 3.26 15.80
N ALA A 139 7.54 3.45 16.02
CA ALA A 139 7.01 4.69 16.60
C ALA A 139 7.58 4.99 17.99
N ARG A 140 7.65 3.96 18.86
CA ARG A 140 8.27 4.08 20.19
C ARG A 140 9.77 4.34 20.12
N SER A 141 10.48 3.66 19.21
CA SER A 141 11.90 3.89 18.98
C SER A 141 12.16 5.34 18.54
N ALA A 142 11.40 5.83 17.56
CA ALA A 142 11.46 7.20 17.09
C ALA A 142 11.21 8.22 18.20
N PHE A 143 10.19 7.96 19.04
CA PHE A 143 9.86 8.79 20.18
C PHE A 143 11.01 8.87 21.19
N ASN A 144 11.61 7.73 21.56
CA ASN A 144 12.76 7.68 22.47
C ASN A 144 14.00 8.40 21.94
N MET A 145 14.07 8.57 20.62
CA MET A 145 15.13 9.31 19.98
C MET A 145 14.85 10.83 19.92
N ASP A 146 13.65 11.31 20.27
CA ASP A 146 13.16 12.67 20.00
C ASP A 146 12.87 12.97 18.51
N ASP A 147 12.64 11.95 17.68
CA ASP A 147 12.08 12.11 16.34
C ASP A 147 10.54 11.96 16.36
N PHE A 148 9.87 12.99 16.86
CA PHE A 148 8.40 12.98 17.02
C PHE A 148 7.64 12.91 15.69
N GLN A 149 8.25 13.36 14.59
CA GLN A 149 7.67 13.31 13.25
C GLN A 149 7.62 11.86 12.75
N SER A 150 8.74 11.13 12.85
CA SER A 150 8.76 9.70 12.58
C SER A 150 7.89 8.91 13.55
N ALA A 151 7.80 9.33 14.81
CA ALA A 151 6.94 8.70 15.80
C ALA A 151 5.46 8.77 15.41
N LYS A 152 4.96 9.97 15.05
CA LYS A 152 3.58 10.17 14.59
C LYS A 152 3.29 9.35 13.33
N VAL A 153 4.13 9.44 12.29
CA VAL A 153 3.89 8.72 11.03
C VAL A 153 3.88 7.20 11.23
N ASN A 154 4.82 6.65 12.00
CA ASN A 154 4.83 5.21 12.29
C ASN A 154 3.61 4.77 13.12
N ALA A 155 3.16 5.57 14.08
CA ALA A 155 1.96 5.26 14.86
C ALA A 155 0.68 5.29 13.99
N LEU A 156 0.59 6.22 13.04
CA LEU A 156 -0.51 6.27 12.07
C LEU A 156 -0.47 5.10 11.08
N ARG A 157 0.71 4.68 10.60
CA ARG A 157 0.85 3.46 9.78
C ARG A 157 0.42 2.22 10.53
N SER A 158 0.80 2.08 11.80
CA SER A 158 0.32 1.00 12.67
C SER A 158 -1.22 1.00 12.76
N PHE A 159 -1.82 2.17 12.97
CA PHE A 159 -3.27 2.30 13.06
C PHE A 159 -3.96 1.93 11.74
N TRP A 160 -3.44 2.38 10.60
CA TRP A 160 -3.93 2.00 9.27
C TRP A 160 -3.92 0.48 9.05
N VAL A 161 -2.82 -0.20 9.40
CA VAL A 161 -2.73 -1.67 9.29
C VAL A 161 -3.76 -2.37 10.17
N LEU A 162 -3.96 -1.91 11.41
CA LEU A 162 -4.99 -2.45 12.31
C LEU A 162 -6.40 -2.32 11.72
N MET A 163 -6.68 -1.23 11.01
CA MET A 163 -7.99 -1.01 10.39
C MET A 163 -8.31 -2.00 9.26
N LYS A 164 -7.30 -2.60 8.63
CA LYS A 164 -7.50 -3.70 7.67
C LYS A 164 -8.22 -4.88 8.31
N ILE A 165 -7.97 -5.17 9.59
CA ILE A 165 -8.61 -6.26 10.34
C ILE A 165 -10.13 -6.03 10.41
N LEU A 166 -10.57 -4.82 10.73
CA LEU A 166 -12.00 -4.50 10.81
C LEU A 166 -12.67 -4.60 9.43
N ILE A 167 -12.00 -4.11 8.38
CA ILE A 167 -12.48 -4.20 7.00
C ILE A 167 -12.69 -5.67 6.59
N GLU A 168 -11.71 -6.52 6.88
CA GLU A 168 -11.75 -7.94 6.57
C GLU A 168 -12.85 -8.71 7.32
N ILE A 169 -12.97 -8.49 8.63
CA ILE A 169 -14.03 -9.09 9.44
C ILE A 169 -15.40 -8.56 8.98
N GLY A 170 -15.47 -7.31 8.53
CA GLY A 170 -16.67 -6.74 7.87
C GLY A 170 -16.99 -7.34 6.50
N ARG A 171 -16.26 -8.37 6.05
CA ARG A 171 -16.39 -9.03 4.73
C ARG A 171 -16.27 -8.05 3.57
N ARG A 172 -15.36 -7.10 3.67
CA ARG A 172 -15.04 -6.15 2.60
C ARG A 172 -13.61 -6.33 2.14
N PRO A 173 -13.33 -6.24 0.83
CA PRO A 173 -11.96 -6.24 0.36
C PRO A 173 -11.22 -4.99 0.86
N VAL A 174 -9.93 -5.15 1.16
CA VAL A 174 -9.07 -4.02 1.54
C VAL A 174 -8.64 -3.33 0.26
N LEU A 175 -9.19 -2.14 0.00
CA LEU A 175 -8.96 -1.38 -1.22
C LEU A 175 -8.40 -0.01 -0.87
N ASN A 176 -7.22 0.35 -1.40
CA ASN A 176 -6.57 1.62 -1.06
C ASN A 176 -7.40 2.86 -1.41
N SER A 177 -8.20 2.79 -2.48
CA SER A 177 -9.01 3.93 -2.95
C SER A 177 -10.47 3.93 -2.45
N ARG A 178 -10.82 2.99 -1.56
CA ARG A 178 -12.12 2.92 -0.87
C ARG A 178 -11.94 2.50 0.59
N PHE A 179 -10.75 2.71 1.13
CA PHE A 179 -10.33 2.23 2.43
C PHE A 179 -11.18 2.81 3.54
N VAL A 180 -11.33 4.14 3.56
CA VAL A 180 -12.05 4.83 4.63
C VAL A 180 -13.54 4.52 4.56
N ARG A 181 -14.10 4.43 3.36
CA ARG A 181 -15.50 4.00 3.15
C ARG A 181 -15.74 2.56 3.62
N SER A 182 -14.82 1.65 3.29
CA SER A 182 -14.88 0.25 3.76
C SER A 182 -14.75 0.17 5.27
N LEU A 183 -13.89 0.99 5.87
CA LEU A 183 -13.69 1.04 7.31
C LEU A 183 -14.93 1.57 8.05
N ASP A 184 -15.54 2.66 7.58
CA ASP A 184 -16.80 3.20 8.14
C ASP A 184 -17.87 2.11 8.17
N SER A 185 -18.13 1.51 7.01
CA SER A 185 -19.15 0.48 6.86
C SER A 185 -18.90 -0.73 7.75
N SER A 186 -17.65 -1.21 7.83
CA SER A 186 -17.29 -2.38 8.63
C SER A 186 -17.31 -2.08 10.12
N SER A 187 -16.87 -0.88 10.52
CA SER A 187 -16.87 -0.46 11.92
C SER A 187 -18.30 -0.32 12.44
N ARG A 188 -19.25 0.14 11.61
CA ARG A 188 -20.68 0.16 11.96
C ARG A 188 -21.24 -1.25 12.12
N SER A 189 -20.99 -2.14 11.16
CA SER A 189 -21.51 -3.52 11.22
C SER A 189 -20.95 -4.34 12.39
N LEU A 190 -19.76 -3.99 12.88
CA LEU A 190 -19.10 -4.66 13.99
C LEU A 190 -19.34 -4.00 15.35
N GLU A 191 -20.15 -2.94 15.41
CA GLU A 191 -20.36 -2.14 16.63
C GLU A 191 -19.03 -1.61 17.21
N MET A 192 -18.16 -1.13 16.31
CA MET A 192 -16.83 -0.56 16.59
C MET A 192 -16.67 0.82 15.97
N TYR A 193 -17.77 1.56 15.79
CA TYR A 193 -17.76 2.88 15.14
C TYR A 193 -16.85 3.90 15.83
N ASN A 194 -16.72 3.81 17.16
CA ASN A 194 -15.78 4.62 17.92
C ASN A 194 -14.32 4.46 17.46
N VAL A 195 -13.94 3.29 16.93
CA VAL A 195 -12.60 3.05 16.38
C VAL A 195 -12.41 3.80 15.07
N TYR A 196 -13.44 3.83 14.21
CA TYR A 196 -13.45 4.64 12.99
C TYR A 196 -13.34 6.14 13.31
N GLU A 197 -14.10 6.65 14.26
CA GLU A 197 -14.04 8.07 14.65
C GLU A 197 -12.65 8.46 15.16
N LYS A 198 -12.04 7.59 15.99
CA LYS A 198 -10.64 7.78 16.42
C LYS A 198 -9.67 7.75 15.24
N TYR A 199 -9.88 6.87 14.26
CA TYR A 199 -9.04 6.79 13.07
C TYR A 199 -9.08 8.09 12.26
N VAL A 200 -10.27 8.56 11.92
CA VAL A 200 -10.47 9.83 11.19
C VAL A 200 -9.88 11.01 11.97
N GLY A 201 -10.12 11.07 13.29
CA GLY A 201 -9.63 12.14 14.14
C GLY A 201 -8.11 12.16 14.33
N LEU A 202 -7.46 11.01 14.56
CA LEU A 202 -6.00 10.96 14.72
C LEU A 202 -5.25 11.22 13.40
N MET A 203 -5.87 10.87 12.26
CA MET A 203 -5.34 11.18 10.93
C MET A 203 -5.60 12.63 10.50
N GLY A 204 -6.37 13.42 11.26
CA GLY A 204 -6.71 14.81 10.92
C GLY A 204 -7.63 14.95 9.70
N LEU A 205 -8.50 13.98 9.46
CA LEU A 205 -9.31 13.91 8.23
C LEU A 205 -10.72 14.52 8.39
N ASP A 206 -11.12 14.97 9.58
CA ASP A 206 -12.48 15.36 9.93
C ASP A 206 -12.94 16.71 9.36
N ARG A 207 -12.02 17.55 8.85
CA ARG A 207 -12.32 18.95 8.46
C ARG A 207 -11.76 19.36 7.10
N LEU A 208 -11.57 18.39 6.20
CA LEU A 208 -10.98 18.66 4.90
C LEU A 208 -11.97 19.35 3.95
N SER A 209 -11.54 20.47 3.36
CA SER A 209 -12.21 21.10 2.22
C SER A 209 -11.62 20.63 0.89
N LYS A 210 -12.34 20.88 -0.22
CA LYS A 210 -11.84 20.62 -1.57
C LYS A 210 -10.56 21.42 -1.87
N ALA A 211 -10.42 22.61 -1.28
CA ALA A 211 -9.23 23.45 -1.45
C ALA A 211 -8.03 22.84 -0.72
N ASP A 212 -8.21 22.32 0.49
CA ASP A 212 -7.15 21.68 1.27
C ASP A 212 -6.59 20.48 0.53
N VAL A 213 -7.46 19.58 0.06
CA VAL A 213 -7.04 18.36 -0.66
C VAL A 213 -6.34 18.69 -1.98
N LYS A 214 -6.78 19.73 -2.71
CA LYS A 214 -6.09 20.19 -3.92
C LYS A 214 -4.69 20.74 -3.62
N SER A 215 -4.58 21.57 -2.58
CA SER A 215 -3.28 22.11 -2.16
C SER A 215 -2.32 20.99 -1.71
N MET A 216 -2.82 19.99 -0.99
CA MET A 216 -2.06 18.80 -0.64
C MET A 216 -1.58 18.03 -1.88
N LEU A 217 -2.45 17.84 -2.88
CA LEU A 217 -2.11 17.15 -4.13
C LEU A 217 -1.03 17.89 -4.92
N ASP A 218 -1.13 19.22 -5.04
CA ASP A 218 -0.14 20.04 -5.74
C ASP A 218 1.23 19.93 -5.06
N LEU A 219 1.25 20.03 -3.73
CA LEU A 219 2.48 19.90 -2.96
C LEU A 219 3.07 18.49 -3.03
N LEU A 220 2.23 17.46 -2.90
CA LEU A 220 2.65 16.06 -3.08
C LEU A 220 3.28 15.87 -4.46
N SER A 221 2.65 16.38 -5.51
CA SER A 221 3.13 16.24 -6.89
C SER A 221 4.50 16.89 -7.10
N SER A 222 4.70 18.08 -6.53
CA SER A 222 5.99 18.77 -6.56
C SER A 222 7.07 17.99 -5.81
N VAL A 223 6.81 17.59 -4.57
CA VAL A 223 7.76 16.83 -3.73
C VAL A 223 8.15 15.51 -4.35
N TRP A 224 7.17 14.78 -4.88
CA TRP A 224 7.39 13.50 -5.53
C TRP A 224 8.18 13.65 -6.84
N GLY A 225 7.92 14.73 -7.60
CA GLY A 225 8.70 15.09 -8.78
C GLY A 225 10.19 15.29 -8.46
N GLU A 226 10.49 16.02 -7.38
CA GLU A 226 11.88 16.19 -6.92
C GLU A 226 12.51 14.88 -6.45
N ALA A 227 11.74 14.03 -5.75
CA ALA A 227 12.21 12.71 -5.35
C ALA A 227 12.55 11.83 -6.57
N ILE A 228 11.73 11.87 -7.63
CA ILE A 228 11.99 11.18 -8.90
C ILE A 228 13.30 11.67 -9.53
N ASN A 229 13.52 12.99 -9.58
CA ASN A 229 14.76 13.57 -10.12
C ASN A 229 15.98 13.08 -9.34
N PHE A 230 15.89 13.05 -8.00
CA PHE A 230 16.97 12.55 -7.15
C PHE A 230 17.25 11.06 -7.37
N ILE A 231 16.21 10.23 -7.47
CA ILE A 231 16.33 8.78 -7.73
C ILE A 231 16.99 8.54 -9.09
N ALA A 232 16.60 9.30 -10.12
CA ALA A 232 17.19 9.21 -11.45
C ALA A 232 18.67 9.58 -11.46
N ALA A 233 19.07 10.60 -10.69
CA ALA A 233 20.46 11.01 -10.54
C ALA A 233 21.29 10.03 -9.69
N ASN A 234 20.65 9.25 -8.82
CA ASN A 234 21.30 8.34 -7.87
C ASN A 234 20.65 6.94 -7.93
N PRO A 235 20.78 6.20 -9.04
CA PRO A 235 20.15 4.89 -9.16
C PRO A 235 20.68 3.92 -8.08
N PRO A 236 19.81 3.07 -7.50
CA PRO A 236 20.24 2.13 -6.46
C PRO A 236 21.29 1.16 -7.02
N PRO A 237 22.40 0.89 -6.29
CA PRO A 237 23.43 -0.01 -6.76
C PRO A 237 22.92 -1.46 -6.77
N LYS A 238 23.50 -2.29 -7.66
CA LYS A 238 23.12 -3.71 -7.83
C LYS A 238 23.35 -4.57 -6.57
N THR A 239 24.11 -4.06 -5.59
CA THR A 239 24.35 -4.72 -4.29
C THR A 239 23.16 -4.64 -3.34
N VAL A 240 22.21 -3.74 -3.59
CA VAL A 240 20.97 -3.62 -2.82
C VAL A 240 20.07 -4.82 -3.11
N HIS A 241 19.35 -5.28 -2.09
CA HIS A 241 18.39 -6.38 -2.24
C HIS A 241 17.39 -6.06 -3.38
N PRO A 242 17.13 -6.99 -4.33
CA PRO A 242 16.32 -6.69 -5.52
C PRO A 242 14.90 -6.19 -5.21
N ARG A 243 14.27 -6.69 -4.13
CA ARG A 243 12.98 -6.17 -3.63
C ARG A 243 13.01 -4.66 -3.38
N MET A 244 14.09 -4.14 -2.80
CA MET A 244 14.23 -2.71 -2.53
C MET A 244 14.49 -1.92 -3.80
N ILE A 245 15.31 -2.46 -4.72
CA ILE A 245 15.52 -1.87 -6.05
C ILE A 245 14.18 -1.74 -6.78
N ALA A 246 13.36 -2.79 -6.77
CA ALA A 246 12.04 -2.78 -7.40
C ALA A 246 11.12 -1.72 -6.79
N LYS A 247 11.06 -1.57 -5.46
CA LYS A 247 10.27 -0.52 -4.81
C LYS A 247 10.74 0.90 -5.14
N ILE A 248 12.06 1.14 -5.12
CA ILE A 248 12.63 2.45 -5.49
C ILE A 248 12.30 2.77 -6.94
N ASN A 249 12.46 1.80 -7.84
CA ASN A 249 12.13 1.98 -9.26
C ASN A 249 10.62 2.18 -9.47
N TYR A 250 9.77 1.50 -8.72
CA TYR A 250 8.32 1.63 -8.80
C TYR A 250 7.86 3.04 -8.43
N TYR A 251 8.26 3.52 -7.25
CA TYR A 251 7.89 4.87 -6.79
C TYR A 251 8.66 5.99 -7.50
N GLY A 252 9.83 5.70 -8.06
CA GLY A 252 10.67 6.61 -8.84
C GLY A 252 10.24 6.79 -10.30
N LYS A 253 9.16 6.14 -10.75
CA LYS A 253 8.64 6.33 -12.12
C LYS A 253 7.67 7.50 -12.20
N LYS A 254 7.85 8.36 -13.21
CA LYS A 254 6.91 9.44 -13.54
C LYS A 254 5.51 8.92 -13.85
N ASP A 255 5.41 7.75 -14.47
CA ASP A 255 4.12 7.10 -14.73
C ASP A 255 3.37 6.73 -13.44
N PHE A 256 4.08 6.38 -12.35
CA PHE A 256 3.45 6.16 -11.06
C PHE A 256 2.80 7.45 -10.55
N LEU A 257 3.56 8.55 -10.54
CA LEU A 257 3.06 9.84 -10.10
C LEU A 257 1.87 10.32 -10.94
N ASN A 258 1.94 10.19 -12.26
CA ASN A 258 0.83 10.56 -13.16
C ASN A 258 -0.45 9.76 -12.83
N GLY A 259 -0.33 8.45 -12.62
CA GLY A 259 -1.46 7.60 -12.23
C GLY A 259 -2.03 7.98 -10.86
N LEU A 260 -1.17 8.25 -9.88
CA LEU A 260 -1.54 8.70 -8.54
C LEU A 260 -2.34 10.02 -8.60
N VAL A 261 -1.82 11.02 -9.32
CA VAL A 261 -2.47 12.33 -9.50
C VAL A 261 -3.83 12.19 -10.17
N ALA A 262 -3.91 11.39 -11.24
CA ALA A 262 -5.17 11.13 -11.93
C ALA A 262 -6.22 10.50 -11.01
N ARG A 263 -5.81 9.51 -10.20
CA ARG A 263 -6.72 8.84 -9.26
C ARG A 263 -7.20 9.77 -8.14
N ILE A 264 -6.32 10.56 -7.55
CA ILE A 264 -6.70 11.52 -6.49
C ILE A 264 -7.63 12.59 -7.06
N SER A 265 -7.36 13.08 -8.27
CA SER A 265 -8.22 14.06 -8.94
C SER A 265 -9.64 13.51 -9.15
N ALA A 266 -9.75 12.26 -9.61
CA ALA A 266 -11.04 11.58 -9.74
C ALA A 266 -11.79 11.47 -8.40
N LEU A 267 -11.10 11.08 -7.31
CA LEU A 267 -11.70 11.02 -5.97
C LEU A 267 -12.17 12.40 -5.48
N VAL A 268 -11.41 13.45 -5.78
CA VAL A 268 -11.76 14.84 -5.45
C VAL A 268 -13.00 15.31 -6.22
N ASP A 269 -13.16 14.88 -7.47
CA ASP A 269 -14.35 15.20 -8.27
C ASP A 269 -15.58 14.40 -7.85
N GLU A 270 -15.39 13.18 -7.32
CA GLU A 270 -16.42 12.40 -6.61
C GLU A 270 -16.76 12.95 -5.21
N ASN A 271 -16.14 14.07 -4.79
CA ASN A 271 -16.26 14.66 -3.45
C ASN A 271 -15.84 13.71 -2.31
N ALA A 272 -14.98 12.73 -2.60
CA ALA A 272 -14.44 11.76 -1.63
C ALA A 272 -13.20 12.30 -0.91
N LEU A 273 -13.29 13.48 -0.30
CA LEU A 273 -12.15 14.25 0.22
C LEU A 273 -11.31 13.49 1.26
N VAL A 274 -11.97 12.81 2.19
CA VAL A 274 -11.33 11.99 3.23
C VAL A 274 -10.56 10.81 2.62
N GLU A 275 -11.15 10.17 1.60
CA GLU A 275 -10.54 9.06 0.88
C GLU A 275 -9.31 9.53 0.09
N SER A 276 -9.40 10.70 -0.55
CA SER A 276 -8.29 11.33 -1.27
C SER A 276 -7.09 11.61 -0.35
N ALA A 277 -7.33 12.25 0.81
CA ALA A 277 -6.26 12.58 1.75
C ALA A 277 -5.63 11.32 2.37
N HIS A 278 -6.45 10.33 2.73
CA HIS A 278 -5.97 9.03 3.19
C HIS A 278 -5.09 8.33 2.13
N TYR A 279 -5.54 8.31 0.88
CA TYR A 279 -4.81 7.70 -0.23
C TYR A 279 -3.48 8.42 -0.49
N MET A 280 -3.43 9.75 -0.41
CA MET A 280 -2.19 10.54 -0.48
C MET A 280 -1.22 10.19 0.65
N PHE A 281 -1.70 10.19 1.90
CA PHE A 281 -0.87 9.88 3.08
C PHE A 281 -0.18 8.54 2.94
N HIS A 282 -0.94 7.48 2.61
CA HIS A 282 -0.40 6.14 2.58
C HIS A 282 0.64 5.95 1.47
N ASN A 283 0.34 6.42 0.25
CA ASN A 283 1.29 6.33 -0.86
C ASN A 283 2.57 7.14 -0.56
N LEU A 284 2.43 8.34 0.00
CA LEU A 284 3.58 9.17 0.34
C LEU A 284 4.43 8.56 1.45
N ALA A 285 3.81 7.97 2.47
CA ALA A 285 4.52 7.29 3.56
C ALA A 285 5.35 6.09 3.06
N ASP A 286 4.83 5.33 2.08
CA ASP A 286 5.58 4.23 1.49
C ASP A 286 6.68 4.74 0.55
N MET A 287 6.42 5.76 -0.27
CA MET A 287 7.46 6.36 -1.11
C MET A 287 8.61 6.91 -0.26
N ILE A 288 8.30 7.65 0.81
CA ILE A 288 9.33 8.31 1.59
C ILE A 288 10.22 7.33 2.37
N GLU A 289 9.69 6.18 2.81
CA GLU A 289 10.49 5.11 3.40
C GLU A 289 11.53 4.58 2.39
N ASN A 290 11.12 4.33 1.14
CA ASN A 290 12.00 3.83 0.08
C ASN A 290 13.00 4.90 -0.39
N TYR A 291 12.56 6.16 -0.45
CA TYR A 291 13.40 7.31 -0.76
C TYR A 291 14.48 7.51 0.31
N ALA A 292 14.12 7.53 1.60
CA ALA A 292 15.06 7.67 2.70
C ALA A 292 16.05 6.50 2.76
N TYR A 293 15.61 5.28 2.42
CA TYR A 293 16.51 4.14 2.26
C TYR A 293 17.56 4.41 1.17
N LEU A 294 17.16 4.92 0.00
CA LEU A 294 18.11 5.31 -1.06
C LEU A 294 19.07 6.42 -0.59
N VAL A 295 18.55 7.46 0.08
CA VAL A 295 19.38 8.54 0.64
C VAL A 295 20.45 7.97 1.57
N SER A 296 20.10 7.03 2.44
CA SER A 296 21.07 6.41 3.35
C SER A 296 22.20 5.68 2.61
N ILE A 297 21.90 5.04 1.47
CA ILE A 297 22.90 4.40 0.61
C ILE A 297 23.82 5.45 -0.02
N VAL A 298 23.24 6.51 -0.58
CA VAL A 298 24.00 7.60 -1.23
C VAL A 298 24.94 8.28 -0.24
N GLU A 299 24.52 8.39 1.02
CA GLU A 299 25.33 8.97 2.10
C GLU A 299 26.21 7.98 2.84
N ASN A 300 26.14 6.69 2.50
CA ASN A 300 26.87 5.61 3.15
C ASN A 300 26.65 5.57 4.68
N ILE A 301 25.39 5.73 5.10
CA ILE A 301 24.96 5.65 6.50
C ILE A 301 24.05 4.44 6.70
N LYS A 302 24.01 3.92 7.94
CA LYS A 302 23.10 2.83 8.30
C LYS A 302 21.67 3.36 8.33
N PHE A 303 20.77 2.76 7.55
CA PHE A 303 19.36 3.11 7.57
C PHE A 303 18.66 2.63 8.85
N ASP A 304 17.85 3.49 9.44
CA ASP A 304 16.93 3.17 10.54
C ASP A 304 15.49 3.46 10.12
N TYR A 305 14.68 2.41 10.00
CA TYR A 305 13.26 2.50 9.66
C TYR A 305 12.42 3.25 10.70
N ALA A 306 12.92 3.44 11.92
CA ALA A 306 12.27 4.25 12.93
C ALA A 306 12.56 5.75 12.78
N ALA A 307 13.66 6.15 12.15
CA ALA A 307 14.15 7.53 12.13
C ALA A 307 14.13 8.16 10.71
N ILE A 308 13.08 7.88 9.94
CA ILE A 308 12.96 8.32 8.53
C ILE A 308 13.11 9.84 8.40
N PHE A 309 12.39 10.63 9.21
CA PHE A 309 12.43 12.08 9.11
C PHE A 309 13.75 12.67 9.59
N ARG A 310 14.37 12.11 10.63
CA ARG A 310 15.74 12.45 10.99
C ARG A 310 16.73 12.20 9.85
N CYS A 311 16.68 11.03 9.22
CA CYS A 311 17.55 10.67 8.10
C CYS A 311 17.45 11.72 6.98
N LEU A 312 16.24 12.18 6.66
CA LEU A 312 16.03 13.19 5.63
C LEU A 312 16.42 14.61 6.08
N LYS A 313 16.19 14.96 7.34
CA LYS A 313 16.55 16.25 7.92
C LYS A 313 18.06 16.46 7.97
N GLU A 314 18.80 15.41 8.31
CA GLU A 314 20.26 15.44 8.49
C GLU A 314 21.03 15.21 7.19
N SER A 315 20.32 14.80 6.12
CA SER A 315 20.90 14.53 4.82
C SER A 315 21.57 15.76 4.22
N LYS A 316 22.78 15.58 3.69
CA LYS A 316 23.55 16.57 2.94
C LYS A 316 23.38 16.43 1.43
N LYS A 317 22.81 15.31 0.97
CA LYS A 317 22.63 14.96 -0.45
C LYS A 317 21.19 15.12 -0.90
N SER A 318 20.21 14.82 -0.05
CA SER A 318 18.79 15.00 -0.33
C SER A 318 18.46 16.50 -0.46
N PRO A 319 17.71 16.91 -1.49
CA PRO A 319 17.09 18.23 -1.54
C PRO A 319 16.27 18.52 -0.28
N ALA A 320 16.47 19.69 0.32
CA ALA A 320 15.79 20.08 1.56
C ALA A 320 14.28 20.28 1.36
N GLU A 321 13.88 20.62 0.13
CA GLU A 321 12.51 20.82 -0.32
C GLU A 321 11.68 19.53 -0.18
N ILE A 322 12.30 18.36 -0.39
CA ILE A 322 11.62 17.08 -0.23
C ILE A 322 11.22 16.89 1.23
N TYR A 323 12.18 17.00 2.16
CA TYR A 323 11.89 16.89 3.59
C TYR A 323 10.82 17.91 4.03
N GLN A 324 11.00 19.19 3.69
CA GLN A 324 10.06 20.24 4.08
C GLN A 324 8.65 20.06 3.49
N GLY A 325 8.57 19.58 2.25
CA GLY A 325 7.32 19.33 1.58
C GLY A 325 6.59 18.11 2.15
N VAL A 326 7.29 17.01 2.42
CA VAL A 326 6.68 15.82 3.05
C VAL A 326 6.09 16.16 4.42
N LEU A 327 6.80 16.94 5.25
CA LEU A 327 6.29 17.36 6.56
C LEU A 327 4.94 18.09 6.47
N LYS A 328 4.76 18.90 5.42
CA LYS A 328 3.52 19.63 5.18
C LYS A 328 2.41 18.71 4.64
N VAL A 329 2.71 17.83 3.68
CA VAL A 329 1.69 16.94 3.10
C VAL A 329 1.17 15.94 4.14
N LEU A 330 2.04 15.44 5.02
CA LEU A 330 1.65 14.50 6.08
C LEU A 330 1.18 15.18 7.37
N ASP A 331 1.14 16.51 7.41
CA ASP A 331 0.79 17.31 8.58
C ASP A 331 1.57 16.92 9.86
N VAL A 332 2.89 16.83 9.71
CA VAL A 332 3.83 16.42 10.78
C VAL A 332 4.97 17.44 10.97
N ARG A 333 4.79 18.69 10.56
CA ARG A 333 5.82 19.72 10.74
C ARG A 333 6.09 20.02 12.21
N ASP A 334 5.04 20.30 12.98
CA ASP A 334 5.12 20.84 14.34
C ASP A 334 4.61 19.82 15.39
N VAL A 335 5.06 18.56 15.29
CA VAL A 335 4.62 17.50 16.21
C VAL A 335 5.30 17.67 17.57
N ALA A 336 4.51 18.04 18.58
CA ALA A 336 4.98 18.10 19.95
C ALA A 336 5.14 16.69 20.56
N SER A 337 6.05 16.56 21.54
CA SER A 337 6.24 15.30 22.28
C SER A 337 4.92 14.75 22.86
N GLN A 338 4.10 15.62 23.48
CA GLN A 338 2.79 15.23 24.03
C GLN A 338 1.82 14.72 22.96
N GLU A 339 1.86 15.27 21.74
CA GLU A 339 1.02 14.81 20.63
C GLU A 339 1.46 13.41 20.17
N ALA A 340 2.76 13.22 19.95
CA ALA A 340 3.32 11.94 19.55
C ALA A 340 3.04 10.84 20.59
N GLU A 341 3.23 11.14 21.87
CA GLU A 341 2.94 10.22 22.98
C GLU A 341 1.45 9.84 23.00
N ARG A 342 0.56 10.82 22.85
CA ARG A 342 -0.89 10.59 22.80
C ARG A 342 -1.28 9.65 21.65
N ILE A 343 -0.76 9.87 20.45
CA ILE A 343 -1.06 9.03 19.29
C ILE A 343 -0.54 7.60 19.52
N ILE A 344 0.69 7.43 20.01
CA ILE A 344 1.25 6.12 20.34
C ILE A 344 0.38 5.38 21.36
N LYS A 345 -0.07 6.08 22.41
CA LYS A 345 -0.92 5.53 23.47
C LYS A 345 -2.29 5.11 22.94
N GLU A 346 -2.96 5.97 22.17
CA GLU A 346 -4.26 5.65 21.57
C GLU A 346 -4.17 4.46 20.61
N THR A 347 -3.19 4.44 19.70
CA THR A 347 -2.97 3.31 18.79
C THR A 347 -2.66 2.02 19.56
N THR A 348 -1.86 2.09 20.64
CA THR A 348 -1.60 0.94 21.51
C THR A 348 -2.89 0.38 22.12
N ASN A 349 -3.74 1.26 22.66
CA ASN A 349 -5.01 0.85 23.27
C ASN A 349 -5.96 0.20 22.25
N ILE A 350 -6.01 0.74 21.02
CA ILE A 350 -6.82 0.17 19.94
C ILE A 350 -6.27 -1.19 19.50
N ALA A 351 -4.96 -1.34 19.37
CA ALA A 351 -4.33 -2.62 19.07
C ALA A 351 -4.70 -3.69 20.11
N MET A 352 -4.65 -3.34 21.40
CA MET A 352 -5.06 -4.23 22.49
C MET A 352 -6.55 -4.60 22.41
N ASN A 353 -7.43 -3.63 22.15
CA ASN A 353 -8.87 -3.87 22.01
C ASN A 353 -9.17 -4.82 20.84
N ILE A 354 -8.56 -4.56 19.67
CA ILE A 354 -8.72 -5.42 18.49
C ILE A 354 -8.23 -6.84 18.80
N ARG A 355 -7.04 -7.01 19.41
CA ARG A 355 -6.53 -8.33 19.81
C ARG A 355 -7.51 -9.11 20.67
N GLN A 356 -8.09 -8.47 21.67
CA GLN A 356 -9.01 -9.11 22.61
C GLN A 356 -10.30 -9.56 21.91
N ARG A 357 -10.84 -8.74 21.00
CA ARG A 357 -12.14 -9.00 20.35
C ARG A 357 -12.03 -9.80 19.05
N ARG A 358 -10.86 -9.83 18.41
CA ARG A 358 -10.69 -10.33 17.03
C ARG A 358 -11.22 -11.75 16.85
N LYS A 359 -10.88 -12.68 17.74
CA LYS A 359 -11.32 -14.08 17.63
C LYS A 359 -12.84 -14.22 17.70
N ASP A 360 -13.46 -13.53 18.66
CA ASP A 360 -14.93 -13.53 18.80
C ASP A 360 -15.62 -12.88 17.59
N LEU A 361 -15.04 -11.80 17.06
CA LEU A 361 -15.55 -11.13 15.87
C LEU A 361 -15.43 -12.00 14.62
N ILE A 362 -14.35 -12.76 14.47
CA ILE A 362 -14.16 -13.73 13.38
C ILE A 362 -15.12 -14.91 13.52
N ALA A 363 -15.37 -15.40 14.74
CA ALA A 363 -16.31 -16.50 14.97
C ALA A 363 -17.74 -16.17 14.48
N ARG A 364 -18.14 -14.90 14.52
CA ARG A 364 -19.42 -14.42 13.95
C ARG A 364 -19.52 -14.55 12.44
N LEU A 365 -18.45 -14.91 11.73
CA LEU A 365 -18.51 -15.21 10.30
C LEU A 365 -19.12 -16.59 10.01
N ILE A 366 -19.21 -17.46 11.02
CA ILE A 366 -19.76 -18.81 10.92
C ILE A 366 -21.30 -18.79 10.97
N SER A 367 -21.87 -17.79 11.67
CA SER A 367 -23.29 -17.47 11.68
C SER A 367 -23.68 -16.65 10.45
#